data_AF-A0AAD6N1N2-F1
#
_entry.id   AF-A0AAD6N1N2-F1
#
_cell.length_a   1.000
_cell.length_b   1.000
_cell.length_c   1.000
_cell.angle_alpha   90.00
_cell.angle_beta   90.00
_cell.angle_gamma   90.00
#
_symmetry.space_group_name_H-M   'P 1'
#
loop_
_entity.id
_entity.type
_entity.pdbx_description
1 polymer ?
#
loop_
_entity_poly.entity_id
_entity_poly.type
_entity_poly.pdbx_seq_one_letter_code
_entity_poly.pdbx_strand_id
1 'polypeptide(L)'
;MNSIQPQPSRPLWLDGTPNLAALKGTPRPSAPPSTPQPDPAIAPSTLALPRPSLQKDQIEVRVIQPVFQDPWQTYEAIVVIFQGQSVFLARHRESKATLVNIHLLKQQFSSVKPLLETISQISHPSFLGLVACYCWEEQVFLVREPVELSVSHILASRCTITEGEITAIVRPVLEGIQYLRGQGRALAALSADTLLLTEFGGVRIAGVEQSCQIDAAEMDAATMKLFALAEVVERLIMKNPSQYPWSAEVKSLPDELKRCNSPETLLRSKPFEQSGDEGELKMLVNAANKTAYHNLESFKRI
;
A
#
# COMPACT_ATOMS: atom_id res chain seq x y z
N MET A 1 -32.77 29.96 -41.18
CA MET A 1 -31.58 29.10 -40.97
C MET A 1 -30.74 29.75 -39.89
N ASN A 2 -30.69 29.18 -38.70
CA ASN A 2 -29.66 29.46 -37.69
C ASN A 2 -29.57 28.25 -36.76
N SER A 3 -28.34 27.73 -36.66
CA SER A 3 -27.97 26.45 -36.06
C SER A 3 -28.08 26.45 -34.54
N ILE A 4 -28.53 25.32 -33.99
CA ILE A 4 -28.55 25.01 -32.56
C ILE A 4 -27.30 24.17 -32.25
N GLN A 5 -26.47 24.63 -31.31
CA GLN A 5 -25.42 23.85 -30.67
C GLN A 5 -25.78 23.70 -29.17
N PRO A 6 -25.78 22.49 -28.59
CA PRO A 6 -26.07 22.31 -27.17
C PRO A 6 -24.80 22.41 -26.30
N GLN A 7 -24.87 23.18 -25.21
CA GLN A 7 -23.93 23.13 -24.09
C GLN A 7 -24.36 22.08 -23.05
N PRO A 8 -23.42 21.36 -22.42
CA PRO A 8 -23.72 20.42 -21.35
C PRO A 8 -23.82 21.12 -19.98
N SER A 9 -24.89 20.79 -19.26
CA SER A 9 -25.28 21.28 -17.94
C SER A 9 -24.40 20.70 -16.82
N ARG A 10 -23.92 21.56 -15.90
CA ARG A 10 -23.36 21.16 -14.60
C ARG A 10 -24.44 21.27 -13.52
N PRO A 11 -24.58 20.31 -12.58
CA PRO A 11 -25.40 20.52 -11.39
C PRO A 11 -24.64 21.32 -10.32
N LEU A 12 -25.31 22.36 -9.80
CA LEU A 12 -25.01 23.06 -8.56
C LEU A 12 -25.12 22.11 -7.36
N TRP A 13 -24.16 22.15 -6.45
CA TRP A 13 -24.36 21.75 -5.06
C TRP A 13 -24.07 22.94 -4.15
N LEU A 14 -25.03 23.22 -3.27
CA LEU A 14 -25.07 24.35 -2.36
C LEU A 14 -23.91 24.33 -1.36
N ASP A 15 -23.22 25.48 -1.24
CA ASP A 15 -22.34 25.81 -0.15
C ASP A 15 -23.13 25.93 1.16
N GLY A 16 -22.75 25.12 2.14
CA GLY A 16 -23.25 25.16 3.51
C GLY A 16 -22.10 25.18 4.51
N THR A 17 -21.27 26.23 4.49
CA THR A 17 -20.28 26.50 5.54
C THR A 17 -20.94 27.15 6.76
N PRO A 18 -20.85 26.57 7.97
CA PRO A 18 -21.19 27.29 9.19
C PRO A 18 -20.08 28.27 9.58
N ASN A 19 -20.50 29.50 9.87
CA ASN A 19 -19.69 30.66 10.24
C ASN A 19 -19.14 30.50 11.67
N LEU A 20 -17.83 30.29 11.80
CA LEU A 20 -17.12 30.16 13.09
C LEU A 20 -16.29 31.42 13.44
N ALA A 21 -16.80 32.62 13.11
CA ALA A 21 -16.14 33.88 13.44
C ALA A 21 -16.54 34.51 14.79
N ALA A 22 -17.37 33.82 15.59
CA ALA A 22 -17.92 34.38 16.83
C ALA A 22 -17.45 33.60 18.07
N LEU A 23 -16.17 33.68 18.42
CA LEU A 23 -15.62 33.46 19.78
C LEU A 23 -14.09 33.67 19.77
N LYS A 24 -13.66 34.92 19.56
CA LYS A 24 -12.29 35.37 19.84
C LYS A 24 -12.31 36.18 21.13
N GLY A 25 -11.56 35.74 22.13
CA GLY A 25 -11.29 36.55 23.32
C GLY A 25 -10.62 35.77 24.43
N THR A 26 -9.28 35.76 24.46
CA THR A 26 -8.43 36.02 25.65
C THR A 26 -6.94 35.83 25.33
N PRO A 27 -6.02 36.56 26.00
CA PRO A 27 -4.62 36.65 25.61
C PRO A 27 -3.72 35.57 26.23
N ARG A 28 -2.66 35.20 25.50
CA ARG A 28 -1.61 34.24 25.88
C ARG A 28 -0.51 34.95 26.71
N PRO A 29 -0.05 34.40 27.84
CA PRO A 29 1.10 34.94 28.55
C PRO A 29 2.44 34.46 27.97
N SER A 30 3.41 35.38 27.94
CA SER A 30 4.76 35.28 27.40
C SER A 30 5.71 34.42 28.25
N ALA A 31 6.64 33.71 27.62
CA ALA A 31 7.74 33.00 28.28
C ALA A 31 9.00 33.90 28.41
N PRO A 32 9.77 33.81 29.52
CA PRO A 32 11.04 34.53 29.70
C PRO A 32 12.27 33.77 29.12
N PRO A 33 13.44 34.42 29.01
CA PRO A 33 14.50 34.08 28.05
C PRO A 33 15.59 33.10 28.55
N SER A 34 16.32 32.57 27.55
CA SER A 34 17.41 31.59 27.60
C SER A 34 18.70 32.11 28.26
N THR A 35 19.43 31.23 28.96
CA THR A 35 20.84 31.42 29.38
C THR A 35 21.70 30.19 28.98
N PRO A 36 23.03 30.34 28.76
CA PRO A 36 23.84 29.40 27.98
C PRO A 36 24.77 28.47 28.81
N GLN A 37 24.89 27.21 28.33
CA GLN A 37 25.99 26.20 28.30
C GLN A 37 27.01 26.05 29.47
N PRO A 38 27.54 24.83 29.72
CA PRO A 38 28.75 24.41 28.99
C PRO A 38 28.86 22.90 28.62
N ASP A 39 29.73 22.64 27.63
CA ASP A 39 30.08 21.32 27.05
C ASP A 39 30.79 20.36 28.02
N PRO A 40 30.65 19.04 27.78
CA PRO A 40 31.76 18.14 28.06
C PRO A 40 32.13 17.22 26.88
N ALA A 41 33.42 17.29 26.55
CA ALA A 41 34.37 16.21 26.24
C ALA A 41 33.93 15.06 25.31
N ILE A 42 34.64 14.99 24.17
CA ILE A 42 34.64 13.89 23.19
C ILE A 42 35.25 12.63 23.81
N ALA A 43 34.46 11.56 23.88
CA ALA A 43 34.93 10.18 24.02
C ALA A 43 34.32 9.34 22.88
N PRO A 44 35.09 8.49 22.18
CA PRO A 44 34.55 7.66 21.10
C PRO A 44 33.77 6.50 21.72
N SER A 45 32.46 6.68 21.90
CA SER A 45 31.56 5.61 22.33
C SER A 45 31.11 4.82 21.10
N THR A 46 31.63 3.60 20.95
CA THR A 46 31.17 2.63 19.96
C THR A 46 29.83 2.05 20.41
N LEU A 47 28.77 2.85 20.32
CA LEU A 47 27.40 2.39 20.54
C LEU A 47 26.91 1.72 19.25
N ALA A 48 27.13 0.40 19.16
CA ALA A 48 26.39 -0.43 18.22
C ALA A 48 24.90 -0.33 18.57
N LEU A 49 24.09 0.21 17.65
CA LEU A 49 22.63 0.17 17.76
C LEU A 49 22.19 -1.31 17.86
N PRO A 50 21.31 -1.68 18.81
CA PRO A 50 20.65 -2.96 18.76
C PRO A 50 19.79 -2.99 17.49
N ARG A 51 20.19 -3.80 16.50
CA ARG A 51 19.30 -4.17 15.39
C ARG A 51 18.08 -4.84 16.03
N PRO A 52 16.84 -4.38 15.76
CA PRO A 52 15.69 -5.20 16.03
C PRO A 52 15.81 -6.42 15.11
N SER A 53 16.17 -7.56 15.67
CA SER A 53 16.00 -8.84 15.00
C SER A 53 14.50 -9.04 14.82
N LEU A 54 13.99 -8.72 13.63
CA LEU A 54 12.75 -9.31 13.14
C LEU A 54 13.02 -10.82 13.03
N GLN A 55 12.73 -11.53 14.12
CA GLN A 55 12.71 -12.97 14.15
C GLN A 55 11.76 -13.42 13.04
N LYS A 56 12.32 -14.18 12.11
CA LYS A 56 11.60 -14.84 11.03
C LYS A 56 10.81 -15.99 11.66
N ASP A 57 9.71 -15.63 12.31
CA ASP A 57 8.84 -16.61 12.93
C ASP A 57 7.99 -17.28 11.85
N GLN A 58 7.96 -18.60 11.96
CA GLN A 58 7.16 -19.51 11.17
C GLN A 58 5.71 -19.01 11.13
N ILE A 59 5.15 -18.88 9.93
CA ILE A 59 3.79 -18.39 9.74
C ILE A 59 2.82 -19.50 10.18
N GLU A 60 2.53 -19.58 11.48
CA GLU A 60 1.30 -20.20 11.95
C GLU A 60 0.13 -19.43 11.32
N VAL A 61 -0.81 -20.14 10.70
CA VAL A 61 -2.05 -19.57 10.19
C VAL A 61 -2.84 -19.01 11.37
N ARG A 62 -2.64 -17.73 11.67
CA ARG A 62 -3.42 -17.03 12.68
C ARG A 62 -4.82 -16.82 12.14
N VAL A 63 -5.77 -17.60 12.64
CA VAL A 63 -7.19 -17.37 12.40
C VAL A 63 -7.57 -16.05 13.10
N ILE A 64 -7.81 -15.00 12.33
CA ILE A 64 -8.19 -13.68 12.86
C ILE A 64 -9.67 -13.72 13.22
N GLN A 65 -9.97 -13.72 14.51
CA GLN A 65 -11.34 -13.66 15.00
C GLN A 65 -11.85 -12.20 15.00
N PRO A 66 -13.11 -11.96 14.60
CA PRO A 66 -13.70 -10.62 14.64
C PRO A 66 -13.90 -10.16 16.09
N VAL A 67 -13.58 -8.89 16.35
CA VAL A 67 -13.77 -8.24 17.65
C VAL A 67 -14.96 -7.29 17.55
N PHE A 68 -16.03 -7.54 18.32
CA PHE A 68 -17.26 -6.73 18.31
C PHE A 68 -17.16 -5.52 19.23
N GLN A 69 -16.23 -4.62 18.94
CA GLN A 69 -15.95 -3.41 19.74
C GLN A 69 -15.49 -2.27 18.83
N ASP A 70 -15.53 -1.06 19.36
CA ASP A 70 -14.97 0.13 18.71
C ASP A 70 -13.44 0.00 18.54
N PRO A 71 -12.90 0.01 17.30
CA PRO A 71 -11.46 -0.08 17.07
C PRO A 71 -10.68 1.09 17.69
N TRP A 72 -11.32 2.24 17.89
CA TRP A 72 -10.69 3.44 18.46
C TRP A 72 -10.43 3.32 19.97
N GLN A 73 -10.90 2.26 20.62
CA GLN A 73 -10.48 1.91 21.99
C GLN A 73 -9.08 1.29 22.02
N THR A 74 -8.66 0.61 20.94
CA THR A 74 -7.33 0.01 20.81
C THR A 74 -6.35 0.95 20.07
N TYR A 75 -6.85 1.65 19.06
CA TYR A 75 -6.06 2.49 18.17
C TYR A 75 -6.40 3.97 18.31
N GLU A 76 -5.43 4.82 17.95
CA GLU A 76 -5.60 6.26 17.83
C GLU A 76 -5.36 6.66 16.38
N ALA A 77 -6.38 7.25 15.72
CA ALA A 77 -6.26 7.76 14.36
C ALA A 77 -5.30 8.97 14.31
N ILE A 78 -4.39 8.95 13.34
CA ILE A 78 -3.41 10.03 13.11
C ILE A 78 -3.87 10.89 11.92
N VAL A 79 -4.14 10.25 10.79
CA VAL A 79 -4.54 10.92 9.54
C VAL A 79 -5.49 10.05 8.74
N VAL A 80 -6.37 10.69 7.98
CA VAL A 80 -7.25 10.01 7.02
C VAL A 80 -6.61 10.10 5.64
N ILE A 81 -6.39 8.93 5.04
CA ILE A 81 -5.85 8.76 3.70
C ILE A 81 -7.04 8.46 2.78
N PHE A 82 -7.48 9.46 2.01
CA PHE A 82 -8.59 9.26 1.07
C PHE A 82 -8.09 8.81 -0.29
N GLN A 83 -8.11 7.49 -0.53
CA GLN A 83 -7.89 6.86 -1.84
C GLN A 83 -9.19 6.19 -2.31
N GLY A 84 -10.30 6.93 -2.39
CA GLY A 84 -11.63 6.39 -2.77
C GLY A 84 -12.30 5.49 -1.72
N GLN A 85 -11.54 4.99 -0.74
CA GLN A 85 -12.01 4.36 0.49
C GLN A 85 -11.51 5.15 1.70
N SER A 86 -12.25 5.11 2.82
CA SER A 86 -11.81 5.73 4.08
C SER A 86 -10.76 4.85 4.75
N VAL A 87 -9.49 5.13 4.46
CA VAL A 87 -8.34 4.49 5.10
C VAL A 87 -7.77 5.42 6.14
N PHE A 88 -7.51 4.91 7.34
CA PHE A 88 -6.94 5.67 8.44
C PHE A 88 -5.55 5.15 8.75
N LEU A 89 -4.55 6.02 8.77
CA LEU A 89 -3.30 5.70 9.44
C LEU A 89 -3.54 5.90 10.93
N ALA A 90 -3.34 4.84 11.70
CA ALA A 90 -3.53 4.84 13.14
C ALA A 90 -2.31 4.24 13.84
N ARG A 91 -2.16 4.54 15.12
CA ARG A 91 -1.17 3.90 16.00
C ARG A 91 -1.86 3.14 17.13
N HIS A 92 -1.21 2.09 17.60
CA HIS A 92 -1.67 1.42 18.82
C HIS A 92 -1.52 2.35 20.03
N ARG A 93 -2.52 2.40 20.93
CA ARG A 93 -2.52 3.32 22.07
C ARG A 93 -1.43 2.99 23.10
N GLU A 94 -1.24 1.70 23.38
CA GLU A 94 -0.20 1.21 24.29
C GLU A 94 1.18 1.18 23.62
N SER A 95 1.32 0.44 22.50
CA SER A 95 2.54 0.42 21.68
C SER A 95 2.57 1.56 20.66
N LYS A 96 2.93 2.77 21.12
CA LYS A 96 2.90 3.98 20.26
C LYS A 96 3.78 3.94 19.01
N ALA A 97 4.74 3.02 18.93
CA ALA A 97 5.60 2.81 17.76
C ALA A 97 4.93 1.92 16.69
N THR A 98 3.85 1.22 17.02
CA THR A 98 3.15 0.31 16.09
C THR A 98 2.11 1.09 15.28
N LEU A 99 2.42 1.30 14.00
CA LEU A 99 1.51 1.89 13.02
C LEU A 99 0.70 0.80 12.30
N VAL A 100 -0.53 1.15 11.93
CA VAL A 100 -1.45 0.29 11.17
C VAL A 100 -2.29 1.12 10.20
N ASN A 101 -2.74 0.48 9.12
CA ASN A 101 -3.73 1.05 8.20
C ASN A 101 -5.10 0.42 8.48
N ILE A 102 -6.06 1.22 8.92
CA ILE A 102 -7.43 0.77 9.21
C ILE A 102 -8.33 1.13 8.02
N HIS A 103 -8.87 0.10 7.36
CA HIS A 103 -9.81 0.27 6.25
C HIS A 103 -11.24 0.16 6.77
N LEU A 104 -12.04 1.21 6.57
CA LEU A 104 -13.46 1.17 6.88
C LEU A 104 -14.25 0.60 5.69
N LEU A 105 -14.92 -0.52 5.92
CA LEU A 105 -15.92 -1.09 5.03
C LEU A 105 -17.32 -0.73 5.55
N LYS A 106 -18.07 0.02 4.73
CA LYS A 106 -19.48 0.37 5.00
C LYS A 106 -20.40 -0.83 4.71
N GLN A 107 -20.12 -1.96 5.34
CA GLN A 107 -20.80 -3.24 5.12
C GLN A 107 -20.95 -3.98 6.45
N GLN A 108 -22.02 -4.77 6.55
CA GLN A 108 -22.26 -5.66 7.68
C GLN A 108 -21.26 -6.81 7.71
N PHE A 109 -20.98 -7.34 8.90
CA PHE A 109 -20.07 -8.47 9.08
C PHE A 109 -20.49 -9.72 8.27
N SER A 110 -21.78 -9.99 8.14
CA SER A 110 -22.30 -11.13 7.36
C SER A 110 -21.84 -11.12 5.90
N SER A 111 -21.73 -9.94 5.30
CA SER A 111 -21.24 -9.77 3.92
C SER A 111 -19.72 -9.86 3.81
N VAL A 112 -18.99 -9.55 4.87
CA VAL A 112 -17.51 -9.54 4.90
C VAL A 112 -16.94 -10.88 5.36
N LYS A 113 -17.73 -11.70 6.05
CA LYS A 113 -17.31 -13.02 6.56
C LYS A 113 -16.64 -13.92 5.49
N PRO A 114 -17.19 -14.09 4.27
CA PRO A 114 -16.53 -14.90 3.23
C PRO A 114 -15.18 -14.33 2.77
N LEU A 115 -15.03 -13.01 2.81
CA LEU A 115 -13.79 -12.32 2.47
C LEU A 115 -12.72 -12.60 3.54
N LEU A 116 -13.09 -12.58 4.82
CA LEU A 116 -12.17 -12.92 5.92
C LEU A 116 -11.76 -14.38 5.90
N GLU A 117 -12.68 -15.29 5.59
CA GLU A 117 -12.38 -16.71 5.41
C GLU A 117 -11.33 -16.89 4.29
N THR A 118 -11.49 -16.18 3.17
CA THR A 118 -10.51 -16.18 2.08
C THR A 118 -9.15 -15.66 2.53
N ILE A 119 -9.08 -14.54 3.25
CA ILE A 119 -7.81 -14.01 3.79
C ILE A 119 -7.16 -15.03 4.72
N SER A 120 -7.94 -15.68 5.60
CA SER A 120 -7.40 -16.65 6.57
C SER A 120 -6.81 -17.90 5.92
N GLN A 121 -7.29 -18.27 4.73
CA GLN A 121 -6.76 -19.40 3.95
C GLN A 121 -5.51 -19.03 3.14
N ILE A 122 -5.24 -17.73 2.96
CA ILE A 122 -4.15 -17.23 2.13
C ILE A 122 -3.03 -16.73 3.02
N SER A 123 -1.96 -17.53 3.08
CA SER A 123 -0.78 -17.22 3.87
C SER A 123 0.44 -17.11 2.96
N HIS A 124 0.66 -15.91 2.41
CA HIS A 124 1.80 -15.63 1.55
C HIS A 124 2.30 -14.18 1.72
N PRO A 125 3.61 -13.93 1.84
CA PRO A 125 4.18 -12.60 2.11
C PRO A 125 3.90 -11.56 1.02
N SER A 126 3.52 -11.99 -0.17
CA SER A 126 3.12 -11.08 -1.26
C SER A 126 1.77 -10.42 -1.05
N PHE A 127 0.93 -10.89 -0.12
CA PHE A 127 -0.38 -10.31 0.13
C PHE A 127 -0.39 -9.43 1.37
N LEU A 128 -1.19 -8.37 1.31
CA LEU A 128 -1.30 -7.41 2.41
C LEU A 128 -1.84 -8.08 3.68
N GLY A 129 -1.01 -8.09 4.72
CA GLY A 129 -1.32 -8.73 6.00
C GLY A 129 -2.50 -8.08 6.72
N LEU A 130 -3.44 -8.93 7.16
CA LEU A 130 -4.49 -8.54 8.09
C LEU A 130 -3.99 -8.76 9.52
N VAL A 131 -4.15 -7.76 10.38
CA VAL A 131 -3.73 -7.80 11.79
C VAL A 131 -4.92 -8.10 12.68
N ALA A 132 -6.05 -7.42 12.44
CA ALA A 132 -7.28 -7.59 13.21
C ALA A 132 -8.51 -7.18 12.39
N CYS A 133 -9.68 -7.66 12.80
CA CYS A 133 -10.97 -7.26 12.26
C CYS A 133 -11.85 -6.79 13.40
N TYR A 134 -12.36 -5.56 13.33
CA TYR A 134 -13.33 -5.01 14.28
C TYR A 134 -14.69 -4.84 13.63
N CYS A 135 -15.75 -5.07 14.40
CA CYS A 135 -17.12 -4.87 14.00
C CYS A 135 -17.77 -3.92 15.01
N TRP A 136 -18.13 -2.72 14.56
CA TRP A 136 -18.70 -1.68 15.40
C TRP A 136 -19.76 -0.91 14.61
N GLU A 137 -20.92 -0.66 15.23
CA GLU A 137 -22.02 0.12 14.63
C GLU A 137 -22.31 -0.27 13.17
N GLU A 138 -22.54 -1.57 12.93
CA GLU A 138 -22.90 -2.12 11.61
C GLU A 138 -21.83 -1.92 10.52
N GLN A 139 -20.61 -1.56 10.92
CA GLN A 139 -19.46 -1.34 10.05
C GLN A 139 -18.33 -2.31 10.40
N VAL A 140 -17.52 -2.63 9.40
CA VAL A 140 -16.35 -3.49 9.55
C VAL A 140 -15.08 -2.69 9.33
N PHE A 141 -14.13 -2.83 10.25
CA PHE A 141 -12.83 -2.17 10.21
C PHE A 141 -11.75 -3.24 10.07
N LEU A 142 -11.04 -3.21 8.95
CA LEU A 142 -9.92 -4.11 8.69
C LEU A 142 -8.61 -3.42 9.08
N VAL A 143 -7.99 -3.88 10.15
CA VAL A 143 -6.67 -3.39 10.59
C VAL A 143 -5.60 -4.16 9.86
N ARG A 144 -4.79 -3.48 9.06
CA ARG A 144 -3.77 -4.08 8.21
C ARG A 144 -2.38 -3.57 8.56
N GLU A 145 -1.36 -4.29 8.10
CA GLU A 145 0.03 -3.83 8.20
C GLU A 145 0.19 -2.43 7.55
N PRO A 146 1.14 -1.62 8.05
CA PRO A 146 1.34 -0.28 7.51
C PRO A 146 1.93 -0.33 6.10
N VAL A 147 1.39 0.53 5.23
CA VAL A 147 1.81 0.73 3.85
C VAL A 147 2.05 2.23 3.66
N GLU A 148 3.14 2.58 2.99
CA GLU A 148 3.50 3.98 2.70
C GLU A 148 2.76 4.49 1.48
N LEU A 149 2.84 3.77 0.37
CA LEU A 149 2.31 4.22 -0.92
C LEU A 149 2.04 3.06 -1.88
N SER A 150 1.32 3.33 -2.96
CA SER A 150 1.12 2.38 -4.05
C SER A 150 2.09 2.63 -5.21
N VAL A 151 2.20 1.67 -6.13
CA VAL A 151 2.96 1.85 -7.39
C VAL A 151 2.40 3.02 -8.22
N SER A 152 1.11 3.36 -8.10
CA SER A 152 0.55 4.54 -8.77
C SER A 152 1.14 5.86 -8.25
N HIS A 153 1.48 5.93 -6.95
CA HIS A 153 2.20 7.07 -6.39
C HIS A 153 3.64 7.13 -6.91
N ILE A 154 4.31 5.98 -7.11
CA ILE A 154 5.61 5.95 -7.80
C ILE A 154 5.47 6.53 -9.20
N LEU A 155 4.48 6.08 -9.98
CA LEU A 155 4.21 6.58 -11.34
C LEU A 155 3.92 8.08 -11.37
N ALA A 156 3.19 8.61 -10.38
CA ALA A 156 2.91 10.05 -10.25
C ALA A 156 4.10 10.89 -9.73
N SER A 157 5.08 10.26 -9.06
CA SER A 157 6.25 10.97 -8.52
C SER A 157 7.21 11.46 -9.59
N ARG A 158 8.22 12.25 -9.21
CA ARG A 158 9.33 12.64 -10.10
C ARG A 158 10.53 11.71 -10.02
N CYS A 159 10.46 10.63 -9.25
CA CYS A 159 11.58 9.70 -9.09
C CYS A 159 11.84 8.98 -10.42
N THR A 160 13.11 8.72 -10.75
CA THR A 160 13.44 7.75 -11.81
C THR A 160 13.39 6.35 -11.22
N ILE A 161 13.11 5.35 -12.04
CA ILE A 161 13.07 3.95 -11.62
C ILE A 161 14.17 3.15 -12.31
N THR A 162 14.81 2.25 -11.59
CA THR A 162 15.88 1.38 -12.11
C THR A 162 15.33 0.01 -12.52
N GLU A 163 16.13 -0.74 -13.28
CA GLU A 163 15.82 -2.13 -13.64
C GLU A 163 15.63 -3.01 -12.41
N GLY A 164 16.54 -2.88 -11.45
CA GLY A 164 16.48 -3.58 -10.17
C GLY A 164 15.16 -3.31 -9.44
N GLU A 165 14.76 -2.04 -9.32
CA GLU A 165 13.48 -1.66 -8.70
C GLU A 165 12.26 -2.22 -9.45
N ILE A 166 12.26 -2.27 -10.79
CA ILE A 166 11.19 -2.95 -11.54
C ILE A 166 11.14 -4.43 -11.18
N THR A 167 12.28 -5.12 -11.18
CA THR A 167 12.33 -6.55 -10.84
C THR A 167 11.93 -6.81 -9.39
N ALA A 168 12.30 -5.94 -8.46
CA ALA A 168 11.91 -5.99 -7.05
C ALA A 168 10.41 -5.77 -6.85
N ILE A 169 9.75 -4.99 -7.71
CA ILE A 169 8.28 -4.86 -7.72
C ILE A 169 7.63 -6.12 -8.30
N VAL A 170 8.13 -6.60 -9.44
CA VAL A 170 7.48 -7.67 -10.21
C VAL A 170 7.63 -9.04 -9.54
N ARG A 171 8.78 -9.35 -8.95
CA ARG A 171 9.05 -10.68 -8.37
C ARG A 171 8.03 -11.09 -7.29
N PRO A 172 7.81 -10.30 -6.20
CA PRO A 172 6.84 -10.69 -5.18
C PRO A 172 5.44 -10.83 -5.76
N VAL A 173 5.11 -10.06 -6.80
CA VAL A 173 3.80 -10.16 -7.46
C VAL A 173 3.66 -11.48 -8.20
N LEU A 174 4.68 -11.89 -8.96
CA LEU A 174 4.72 -13.20 -9.62
C LEU A 174 4.68 -14.36 -8.63
N GLU A 175 5.39 -14.26 -7.51
CA GLU A 175 5.35 -15.26 -6.43
C GLU A 175 3.94 -15.37 -5.82
N GLY A 176 3.25 -14.23 -5.61
CA GLY A 176 1.87 -14.22 -5.14
C GLY A 176 0.90 -14.84 -6.15
N ILE A 177 1.05 -14.53 -7.45
CA ILE A 177 0.23 -15.13 -8.52
C ILE A 177 0.48 -16.65 -8.60
N GLN A 178 1.74 -17.09 -8.51
CA GLN A 178 2.11 -18.50 -8.45
C GLN A 178 1.44 -19.20 -7.26
N TYR A 179 1.49 -18.58 -6.08
CA TYR A 179 0.84 -19.12 -4.88
C TYR A 179 -0.67 -19.31 -5.09
N LEU A 180 -1.38 -18.29 -5.61
CA LEU A 180 -2.82 -18.38 -5.86
C LEU A 180 -3.16 -19.44 -6.90
N ARG A 181 -2.36 -19.54 -7.97
CA ARG A 181 -2.50 -20.60 -8.97
C ARG A 181 -2.43 -21.99 -8.32
N GLY A 182 -1.50 -22.21 -7.40
CA GLY A 182 -1.38 -23.46 -6.63
C GLY A 182 -2.61 -23.77 -5.76
N GLN A 183 -3.39 -22.75 -5.40
CA GLN A 183 -4.66 -22.87 -4.68
C GLN A 183 -5.89 -22.93 -5.61
N GLY A 184 -5.68 -22.96 -6.94
CA GLY A 184 -6.75 -22.90 -7.94
C GLY A 184 -7.49 -21.56 -7.93
N ARG A 185 -6.80 -20.47 -7.57
CA ARG A 185 -7.38 -19.12 -7.46
C ARG A 185 -6.64 -18.12 -8.35
N ALA A 186 -7.32 -17.02 -8.68
CA ALA A 186 -6.65 -15.84 -9.20
C ALA A 186 -7.23 -14.55 -8.62
N LEU A 187 -6.46 -13.48 -8.72
CA LEU A 187 -6.86 -12.14 -8.28
C LEU A 187 -8.04 -11.63 -9.13
N ALA A 188 -9.05 -11.02 -8.51
CA ALA A 188 -10.12 -10.35 -9.25
C ALA A 188 -9.59 -9.12 -10.02
N ALA A 189 -8.70 -8.35 -9.38
CA ALA A 189 -8.11 -7.14 -9.95
C ALA A 189 -6.62 -7.04 -9.61
N LEU A 190 -5.86 -6.49 -10.55
CA LEU A 190 -4.45 -6.14 -10.36
C LEU A 190 -4.20 -4.81 -11.10
N SER A 191 -3.64 -3.82 -10.43
CA SER A 191 -3.28 -2.53 -11.02
C SER A 191 -2.15 -1.87 -10.21
N ALA A 192 -1.65 -0.73 -10.65
CA ALA A 192 -0.65 0.01 -9.89
C ALA A 192 -1.19 0.53 -8.54
N ASP A 193 -2.50 0.62 -8.35
CA ASP A 193 -3.12 1.03 -7.09
C ASP A 193 -3.23 -0.15 -6.10
N THR A 194 -3.36 -1.38 -6.60
CA THR A 194 -3.42 -2.57 -5.75
C THR A 194 -2.05 -3.13 -5.39
N LEU A 195 -0.98 -2.64 -6.04
CA LEU A 195 0.40 -2.91 -5.68
C LEU A 195 0.90 -1.87 -4.68
N LEU A 196 1.12 -2.32 -3.46
CA LEU A 196 1.43 -1.50 -2.29
C LEU A 196 2.89 -1.69 -1.85
N LEU A 197 3.49 -0.62 -1.34
CA LEU A 197 4.88 -0.57 -0.91
C LEU A 197 4.96 -0.18 0.58
N THR A 198 5.68 -0.99 1.34
CA THR A 198 5.97 -0.77 2.76
C THR A 198 7.18 0.14 2.95
N GLU A 199 7.39 0.65 4.17
CA GLU A 199 8.52 1.53 4.53
C GLU A 199 9.88 0.93 4.17
N PHE A 200 10.02 -0.38 4.30
CA PHE A 200 11.26 -1.11 4.05
C PHE A 200 11.43 -1.55 2.59
N GLY A 201 10.51 -1.15 1.70
CA GLY A 201 10.54 -1.54 0.29
C GLY A 201 9.95 -2.93 0.01
N GLY A 202 9.25 -3.54 0.98
CA GLY A 202 8.48 -4.76 0.72
C GLY A 202 7.23 -4.46 -0.12
N VAL A 203 6.90 -5.37 -1.04
CA VAL A 203 5.76 -5.27 -1.96
C VAL A 203 4.60 -6.11 -1.43
N ARG A 204 3.39 -5.57 -1.46
CA ARG A 204 2.15 -6.23 -1.08
C ARG A 204 1.09 -6.07 -2.16
N ILE A 205 0.30 -7.11 -2.39
CA ILE A 205 -0.88 -7.09 -3.25
C ILE A 205 -2.11 -6.95 -2.34
N ALA A 206 -2.90 -5.91 -2.60
CA ALA A 206 -4.21 -5.72 -1.98
C ALA A 206 -5.33 -6.44 -2.75
N GLY A 207 -6.46 -6.69 -2.09
CA GLY A 207 -7.67 -7.23 -2.73
C GLY A 207 -7.68 -8.75 -2.88
N VAL A 208 -6.78 -9.47 -2.21
CA VAL A 208 -6.71 -10.93 -2.26
C VAL A 208 -7.99 -11.60 -1.73
N GLU A 209 -8.70 -10.92 -0.84
CA GLU A 209 -10.00 -11.35 -0.32
C GLU A 209 -11.09 -11.44 -1.39
N GLN A 210 -10.91 -10.74 -2.51
CA GLN A 210 -11.79 -10.78 -3.68
C GLN A 210 -11.32 -11.81 -4.71
N SER A 211 -10.30 -12.62 -4.43
CA SER A 211 -9.84 -13.65 -5.36
C SER A 211 -10.94 -14.66 -5.68
N CYS A 212 -10.94 -15.14 -6.91
CA CYS A 212 -11.93 -16.08 -7.44
C CYS A 212 -11.34 -17.47 -7.57
N GLN A 213 -12.16 -18.51 -7.39
CA GLN A 213 -11.81 -19.87 -7.77
C GLN A 213 -11.83 -19.99 -9.29
N ILE A 214 -10.84 -20.68 -9.85
CA ILE A 214 -10.65 -20.82 -11.29
C ILE A 214 -10.22 -22.25 -11.60
N ASP A 215 -10.86 -22.84 -12.60
CA ASP A 215 -10.50 -24.16 -13.07
C ASP A 215 -9.13 -24.15 -13.73
N ALA A 216 -8.36 -25.22 -13.53
CA ALA A 216 -7.01 -25.34 -14.09
C ALA A 216 -6.98 -25.21 -15.62
N ALA A 217 -8.07 -25.56 -16.30
CA ALA A 217 -8.20 -25.44 -17.76
C ALA A 217 -8.38 -23.98 -18.24
N GLU A 218 -8.89 -23.09 -17.39
CA GLU A 218 -9.12 -21.67 -17.69
C GLU A 218 -7.96 -20.78 -17.20
N MET A 219 -6.95 -21.39 -16.58
CA MET A 219 -5.83 -20.70 -15.96
C MET A 219 -4.77 -20.31 -16.99
N ASP A 220 -5.00 -19.20 -17.69
CA ASP A 220 -4.06 -18.59 -18.63
C ASP A 220 -3.45 -17.28 -18.09
N ALA A 221 -2.59 -16.64 -18.90
CA ALA A 221 -1.91 -15.40 -18.55
C ALA A 221 -2.87 -14.23 -18.22
N ALA A 222 -4.00 -14.13 -18.91
CA ALA A 222 -4.97 -13.06 -18.66
C ALA A 222 -5.72 -13.32 -17.35
N THR A 223 -6.16 -14.56 -17.14
CA THR A 223 -6.86 -15.01 -15.94
C THR A 223 -5.98 -14.88 -14.69
N MET A 224 -4.69 -15.22 -14.80
CA MET A 224 -3.68 -14.99 -13.76
C MET A 224 -3.31 -13.52 -13.54
N LYS A 225 -3.89 -12.59 -14.30
CA LYS A 225 -3.61 -11.14 -14.27
C LYS A 225 -2.19 -10.75 -14.69
N LEU A 226 -1.50 -11.59 -15.46
CA LEU A 226 -0.17 -11.26 -16.01
C LEU A 226 -0.23 -10.14 -17.06
N PHE A 227 -1.36 -10.00 -17.77
CA PHE A 227 -1.57 -8.89 -18.71
C PHE A 227 -1.63 -7.56 -17.95
N ALA A 228 -2.36 -7.52 -16.84
CA ALA A 228 -2.44 -6.33 -15.99
C ALA A 228 -1.09 -6.01 -15.34
N LEU A 229 -0.31 -7.03 -14.94
CA LEU A 229 1.06 -6.84 -14.48
C LEU A 229 1.96 -6.27 -15.59
N ALA A 230 1.82 -6.76 -16.83
CA ALA A 230 2.56 -6.24 -17.98
C ALA A 230 2.26 -4.75 -18.22
N GLU A 231 0.99 -4.34 -18.13
CA GLU A 231 0.61 -2.92 -18.25
C GLU A 231 1.21 -2.04 -17.13
N VAL A 232 1.35 -2.57 -15.92
CA VAL A 232 2.06 -1.87 -14.84
C VAL A 232 3.53 -1.71 -15.19
N VAL A 233 4.19 -2.77 -15.65
CA VAL A 233 5.61 -2.75 -16.04
C VAL A 233 5.86 -1.79 -17.21
N GLU A 234 5.01 -1.81 -18.23
CA GLU A 234 5.09 -0.86 -19.36
C GLU A 234 5.06 0.58 -18.87
N ARG A 235 4.13 0.90 -17.96
CA ARG A 235 4.05 2.25 -17.39
C ARG A 235 5.27 2.62 -16.55
N LEU A 236 5.86 1.67 -15.83
CA LEU A 236 7.11 1.89 -15.09
C LEU A 236 8.29 2.15 -16.03
N ILE A 237 8.40 1.42 -17.14
CA ILE A 237 9.44 1.63 -18.17
C ILE A 237 9.26 3.00 -18.83
N MET A 238 8.03 3.34 -19.22
CA MET A 238 7.67 4.62 -19.87
C MET A 238 7.78 5.83 -18.93
N LYS A 239 7.86 5.59 -17.62
CA LYS A 239 8.05 6.66 -16.62
C LYS A 239 9.36 7.40 -16.81
N ASN A 240 10.42 6.66 -17.16
CA ASN A 240 11.73 7.25 -17.38
C ASN A 240 11.80 7.97 -18.74
N PRO A 241 12.73 8.93 -18.91
CA PRO A 241 12.97 9.56 -20.20
C PRO A 241 13.25 8.53 -21.30
N SER A 242 12.86 8.82 -22.54
CA SER A 242 13.00 7.91 -23.69
C SER A 242 14.43 7.45 -23.99
N GLN A 243 15.43 8.17 -23.48
CA GLN A 243 16.86 7.87 -23.63
C GLN A 243 17.41 6.94 -22.54
N TYR A 244 16.58 6.51 -21.58
CA TYR A 244 17.04 5.65 -20.49
C TYR A 244 17.54 4.30 -21.04
N PRO A 245 18.73 3.84 -20.64
CA PRO A 245 19.41 2.71 -21.26
C PRO A 245 18.89 1.36 -20.74
N TRP A 246 17.60 1.08 -20.92
CA TRP A 246 16.99 -0.18 -20.53
C TRP A 246 17.64 -1.39 -21.25
N SER A 247 17.94 -2.45 -20.51
CA SER A 247 18.39 -3.75 -20.98
C SER A 247 17.34 -4.44 -21.86
N ALA A 248 17.78 -5.41 -22.66
CA ALA A 248 16.87 -6.16 -23.51
C ALA A 248 15.87 -6.96 -22.67
N GLU A 249 16.32 -7.49 -21.54
CA GLU A 249 15.57 -8.31 -20.59
C GLU A 249 14.41 -7.52 -19.96
N VAL A 250 14.65 -6.29 -19.49
CA VAL A 250 13.57 -5.47 -18.90
C VAL A 250 12.63 -4.96 -19.99
N LYS A 251 13.12 -4.65 -21.19
CA LYS A 251 12.27 -4.25 -22.32
C LYS A 251 11.35 -5.37 -22.79
N SER A 252 11.80 -6.63 -22.79
CA SER A 252 10.98 -7.78 -23.21
C SER A 252 10.03 -8.27 -22.14
N LEU A 253 10.23 -7.87 -20.87
CA LEU A 253 9.47 -8.38 -19.72
C LEU A 253 7.94 -8.25 -19.88
N PRO A 254 7.35 -7.12 -20.35
CA PRO A 254 5.91 -7.06 -20.60
C PRO A 254 5.40 -8.12 -21.59
N ASP A 255 6.14 -8.36 -22.68
CA ASP A 255 5.78 -9.35 -23.68
C ASP A 255 5.99 -10.78 -23.18
N GLU A 256 6.97 -10.99 -22.31
CA GLU A 256 7.18 -12.27 -21.61
C GLU A 256 6.03 -12.56 -20.64
N LEU A 257 5.59 -11.57 -19.86
CA LEU A 257 4.42 -11.68 -18.98
C LEU A 257 3.15 -12.07 -19.74
N LYS A 258 2.91 -11.44 -20.90
CA LYS A 258 1.73 -11.75 -21.75
C LYS A 258 1.82 -13.15 -22.39
N ARG A 259 3.00 -13.70 -22.60
CA ARG A 259 3.22 -15.05 -23.17
C ARG A 259 3.43 -16.12 -22.10
N CYS A 260 3.43 -15.74 -20.84
CA CYS A 260 3.78 -16.62 -19.74
C CYS A 260 2.63 -17.58 -19.40
N ASN A 261 2.89 -18.89 -19.58
CA ASN A 261 1.97 -19.95 -19.17
C ASN A 261 2.26 -20.49 -17.76
N SER A 262 3.42 -20.13 -17.19
CA SER A 262 3.95 -20.65 -15.94
C SER A 262 4.81 -19.57 -15.26
N PRO A 263 4.28 -18.90 -14.22
CA PRO A 263 5.03 -17.89 -13.46
C PRO A 263 6.37 -18.41 -12.92
N GLU A 264 6.45 -19.72 -12.62
CA GLU A 264 7.65 -20.39 -12.12
C GLU A 264 8.81 -20.34 -13.12
N THR A 265 8.48 -20.43 -14.41
CA THR A 265 9.48 -20.36 -15.48
C THR A 265 9.99 -18.94 -15.64
N LEU A 266 9.11 -17.94 -15.54
CA LEU A 266 9.49 -16.54 -15.62
C LEU A 266 10.33 -16.11 -14.41
N LEU A 267 10.03 -16.59 -13.20
CA LEU A 267 10.83 -16.31 -12.00
C LEU A 267 12.27 -16.87 -12.06
N ARG A 268 12.55 -17.80 -12.99
CA ARG A 268 13.89 -18.33 -13.25
C ARG A 268 14.61 -17.62 -14.41
N SER A 269 13.99 -16.61 -15.01
CA SER A 269 14.65 -15.85 -16.07
C SER A 269 15.71 -14.90 -15.49
N LYS A 270 16.71 -14.57 -16.31
CA LYS A 270 17.82 -13.68 -15.96
C LYS A 270 17.46 -12.42 -15.15
N PRO A 271 16.42 -11.63 -15.47
CA PRO A 271 16.06 -10.45 -14.67
C PRO A 271 15.76 -10.78 -13.20
N PHE A 272 15.36 -12.03 -12.92
CA PHE A 272 15.07 -12.53 -11.58
C PHE A 272 16.12 -13.52 -11.05
N GLU A 273 17.27 -13.69 -11.70
CA GLU A 273 18.38 -14.48 -11.14
C GLU A 273 19.28 -13.63 -10.24
N GLN A 274 19.34 -12.31 -10.45
CA GLN A 274 20.27 -11.41 -9.77
C GLN A 274 19.62 -10.37 -8.84
N SER A 275 18.29 -10.29 -8.75
CA SER A 275 17.66 -9.14 -8.10
C SER A 275 17.64 -9.22 -6.57
N GLY A 276 18.34 -8.28 -5.94
CA GLY A 276 17.77 -7.42 -4.90
C GLY A 276 17.92 -7.88 -3.45
N ASP A 277 18.77 -7.20 -2.69
CA ASP A 277 18.78 -7.26 -1.23
C ASP A 277 17.45 -6.69 -0.66
N GLU A 278 17.08 -7.13 0.54
CA GLU A 278 15.87 -6.70 1.25
C GLU A 278 15.97 -5.19 1.58
N GLY A 279 15.55 -4.34 0.64
CA GLY A 279 15.73 -2.89 0.74
C GLY A 279 15.96 -2.15 -0.57
N GLU A 280 16.02 -2.84 -1.72
CA GLU A 280 16.19 -2.23 -3.03
C GLU A 280 15.18 -1.10 -3.31
N LEU A 281 13.92 -1.29 -2.89
CA LEU A 281 12.87 -0.29 -3.05
C LEU A 281 12.82 0.76 -1.92
N LYS A 282 13.58 0.60 -0.83
CA LYS A 282 13.48 1.47 0.34
C LYS A 282 13.79 2.94 0.01
N MET A 283 14.82 3.16 -0.79
CA MET A 283 15.20 4.51 -1.22
C MET A 283 14.16 5.13 -2.14
N LEU A 284 13.63 4.36 -3.08
CA LEU A 284 12.56 4.78 -3.98
C LEU A 284 11.28 5.14 -3.22
N VAL A 285 10.87 4.29 -2.27
CA VAL A 285 9.71 4.54 -1.41
C VAL A 285 9.91 5.84 -0.65
N ASN A 286 11.04 6.01 0.05
CA ASN A 286 11.30 7.21 0.83
C ASN A 286 11.29 8.49 -0.03
N ALA A 287 11.92 8.44 -1.20
CA ALA A 287 11.96 9.55 -2.14
C ALA A 287 10.55 9.88 -2.67
N ALA A 288 9.80 8.88 -3.13
CA ALA A 288 8.45 9.06 -3.63
C ALA A 288 7.50 9.59 -2.55
N ASN A 289 7.58 9.06 -1.33
CA ASN A 289 6.75 9.47 -0.19
C ASN A 289 6.91 10.96 0.11
N LYS A 290 8.16 11.45 0.14
CA LYS A 290 8.47 12.88 0.34
C LYS A 290 7.91 13.78 -0.76
N THR A 291 7.74 13.25 -1.97
CA THR A 291 7.21 14.01 -3.12
C THR A 291 5.68 13.89 -3.28
N ALA A 292 5.08 12.84 -2.71
CA ALA A 292 3.65 12.57 -2.84
C ALA A 292 2.78 13.43 -1.88
N TYR A 293 3.31 13.82 -0.72
CA TYR A 293 2.51 14.34 0.39
C TYR A 293 2.44 15.87 0.54
N HIS A 294 2.20 16.60 -0.55
CA HIS A 294 1.86 18.03 -0.41
C HIS A 294 0.38 18.30 -0.02
N ASN A 295 -0.47 17.28 0.15
CA ASN A 295 -1.92 17.43 0.34
C ASN A 295 -2.57 16.64 1.51
N LEU A 296 -1.84 16.28 2.58
CA LEU A 296 -2.48 15.60 3.74
C LEU A 296 -3.21 16.61 4.66
N GLU A 297 -4.49 16.38 4.91
CA GLU A 297 -5.26 17.12 5.92
C GLU A 297 -5.15 16.44 7.28
N SER A 298 -4.73 17.18 8.31
CA SER A 298 -4.68 16.68 9.69
C SER A 298 -6.08 16.35 10.19
N PHE A 299 -6.28 15.15 10.74
CA PHE A 299 -7.55 14.81 11.38
C PHE A 299 -7.78 15.73 12.59
N LYS A 300 -8.85 16.53 12.55
CA LYS A 300 -9.21 17.40 13.68
C LYS A 300 -9.69 16.54 14.83
N ARG A 301 -8.99 16.63 15.96
CA ARG A 301 -9.42 16.08 17.26
C ARG A 301 -10.78 16.68 17.61
N ILE A 302 -11.79 15.83 17.77
CA ILE A 302 -13.03 16.17 18.48
C ILE A 302 -12.79 15.86 19.95
#